data_AF-A0A182ETP7-F1
#
_entry.id   AF-A0A182ETP7-F1
#
_cell.length_a   1.000
_cell.length_b   1.000
_cell.length_c   1.000
_cell.angle_alpha   90.00
_cell.angle_beta   90.00
_cell.angle_gamma   90.00
#
_symmetry.space_group_name_H-M   'P 1'
#
loop_
_entity.id
_entity.type
_entity.pdbx_description
1 polymer ?
#
loop_
_entity_poly.entity_id
_entity_poly.type
_entity_poly.pdbx_seq_one_letter_code
_entity_poly.pdbx_strand_id
1 'polypeptide(L)'
;MFRRDRKLFLKTYKALVPAVRRLSLKEHQGISLLKQANIPVAPFGVARNADELYEEARKIGGKDLVVKAQVLTGGRGKGYFESGLEGGVQLVFS
;
A
#
# COMPACT_ATOMS: atom_id res chain seq x y z
N MET A 1 -13.40 53.71 -10.76
CA MET A 1 -12.21 52.89 -10.41
C MET A 1 -12.70 51.75 -9.50
N PHE A 2 -12.30 50.49 -9.68
CA PHE A 2 -12.83 49.25 -9.01
C PHE A 2 -14.07 48.53 -9.60
N ARG A 3 -14.27 48.51 -10.92
CA ARG A 3 -15.23 47.58 -11.57
C ARG A 3 -14.61 46.63 -12.61
N ARG A 4 -13.30 46.66 -12.83
CA ARG A 4 -12.62 45.81 -13.84
C ARG A 4 -11.93 44.57 -13.27
N ASP A 5 -11.69 44.49 -11.96
CA ASP A 5 -10.87 43.41 -11.38
C ASP A 5 -11.67 42.19 -10.87
N ARG A 6 -13.01 42.27 -10.84
CA ARG A 6 -13.87 41.16 -10.37
C ARG A 6 -13.90 39.97 -11.34
N LYS A 7 -13.81 40.25 -12.65
CA LYS A 7 -13.82 39.21 -13.70
C LYS A 7 -12.50 38.46 -13.77
N LEU A 8 -11.38 39.08 -13.39
CA LEU A 8 -10.08 38.42 -13.32
C LEU A 8 -10.02 37.49 -12.10
N PHE A 9 -10.50 37.98 -10.94
CA PHE A 9 -10.52 37.23 -9.67
C PHE A 9 -11.40 35.97 -9.73
N LEU A 10 -12.53 36.01 -10.45
CA LEU A 10 -13.41 34.83 -10.59
C LEU A 10 -12.93 33.83 -11.66
N LYS A 11 -12.03 34.22 -12.57
CA LYS A 11 -11.49 33.34 -13.62
C LYS A 11 -10.42 32.40 -13.07
N THR A 12 -9.63 32.86 -12.11
CA THR A 12 -8.57 32.07 -11.44
C THR A 12 -9.13 31.02 -10.47
N TYR A 13 -10.27 31.27 -9.82
CA TYR A 13 -10.93 30.27 -8.96
C TYR A 13 -11.46 29.04 -9.72
N LYS A 14 -11.74 29.17 -11.02
CA LYS A 14 -12.33 28.09 -11.83
C LYS A 14 -11.31 27.02 -12.29
N ALA A 15 -10.02 27.21 -12.01
CA ALA A 15 -8.94 26.35 -12.50
C ALA A 15 -8.18 25.60 -11.39
N LEU A 16 -8.75 25.50 -10.19
CA LEU A 16 -8.24 24.65 -9.11
C LEU A 16 -9.20 23.48 -8.88
N VAL A 17 -9.46 22.67 -9.92
CA VAL A 17 -10.01 21.34 -9.69
C VAL A 17 -8.83 20.49 -9.21
N PRO A 18 -8.74 20.12 -7.92
CA PRO A 18 -7.67 19.26 -7.46
C PRO A 18 -7.68 17.98 -8.29
N ALA A 19 -6.51 17.57 -8.78
CA ALA A 19 -6.35 16.35 -9.54
C ALA A 19 -6.89 15.17 -8.71
N VAL A 20 -8.01 14.58 -9.14
CA VAL A 20 -8.61 13.43 -8.47
C VAL A 20 -7.72 12.23 -8.72
N ARG A 21 -6.99 11.79 -7.69
CA ARG A 21 -6.14 10.59 -7.76
C ARG A 21 -7.00 9.34 -7.53
N ARG A 22 -7.26 8.58 -8.60
CA ARG A 22 -7.98 7.29 -8.57
C ARG A 22 -7.00 6.10 -8.61
N LEU A 23 -6.01 6.12 -7.72
CA LEU A 23 -5.01 5.04 -7.65
C LEU A 23 -4.87 4.58 -6.20
N SER A 24 -5.13 3.30 -5.97
CA SER A 24 -4.85 2.62 -4.71
C SER A 24 -3.88 1.49 -4.99
N LEU A 25 -2.73 1.52 -4.33
CA LEU A 25 -1.71 0.50 -4.43
C LEU A 25 -1.77 -0.41 -3.21
N LYS A 26 -1.57 -1.70 -3.42
CA LYS A 26 -1.28 -2.65 -2.33
C LYS A 26 0.11 -2.35 -1.77
N GLU A 27 0.33 -2.73 -0.51
CA GLU A 27 1.61 -2.50 0.19
C GLU A 27 2.81 -2.97 -0.63
N HIS A 28 2.79 -4.20 -1.15
CA HIS A 28 3.93 -4.72 -1.92
C HIS A 28 4.24 -3.91 -3.19
N GLN A 29 3.22 -3.29 -3.82
CA GLN A 29 3.40 -2.45 -5.00
C GLN A 29 4.10 -1.14 -4.61
N GLY A 30 3.67 -0.52 -3.51
CA GLY A 30 4.32 0.66 -2.96
C GLY A 30 5.78 0.37 -2.57
N ILE A 31 6.02 -0.73 -1.87
CA ILE A 31 7.39 -1.15 -1.48
C ILE A 31 8.24 -1.44 -2.72
N SER A 32 7.68 -2.06 -3.76
CA SER A 32 8.39 -2.31 -5.02
C SER A 32 8.83 -1.02 -5.70
N LEU A 33 7.96 0.00 -5.73
CA LEU A 33 8.30 1.32 -6.28
C LEU A 33 9.42 2.00 -5.49
N LEU A 34 9.38 1.91 -4.15
CA LEU A 34 10.46 2.43 -3.30
C LEU A 34 11.79 1.71 -3.57
N LYS A 35 11.77 0.38 -3.70
CA LYS A 35 12.94 -0.42 -4.05
C LYS A 35 13.51 -0.03 -5.41
N GLN A 36 12.66 0.15 -6.42
CA GLN A 36 13.04 0.60 -7.76
C GLN A 36 13.66 2.01 -7.75
N ALA A 37 13.21 2.87 -6.83
CA ALA A 37 13.78 4.20 -6.61
C ALA A 37 15.06 4.18 -5.73
N ASN A 38 15.64 3.01 -5.46
CA ASN A 38 16.81 2.82 -4.59
C ASN A 38 16.60 3.31 -3.14
N ILE A 39 15.36 3.35 -2.67
CA ILE A 39 15.05 3.64 -1.27
C ILE A 39 15.17 2.31 -0.49
N PRO A 40 15.90 2.28 0.64
CA PRO A 40 16.01 1.07 1.45
C PRO A 40 14.65 0.57 1.93
N VAL A 41 14.39 -0.71 1.69
CA VAL A 41 13.18 -1.41 2.15
C VAL A 41 13.57 -2.76 2.73
N ALA A 42 12.74 -3.27 3.65
CA ALA A 42 12.92 -4.63 4.16
C ALA A 42 12.82 -5.66 3.01
N PRO A 43 13.59 -6.76 3.04
CA PRO A 43 13.39 -7.88 2.13
C PRO A 43 11.94 -8.37 2.23
N PHE A 44 11.31 -8.60 1.08
CA PHE A 44 9.93 -9.06 0.99
C PHE A 44 9.74 -9.93 -0.25
N GLY A 45 8.72 -10.77 -0.21
CA GLY A 45 8.23 -11.59 -1.29
C GLY A 45 6.71 -11.49 -1.38
N VAL A 46 6.15 -11.90 -2.51
CA VAL A 46 4.69 -11.93 -2.73
C VAL A 46 4.32 -13.30 -3.22
N ALA A 47 3.35 -13.92 -2.57
CA ALA A 47 2.85 -15.25 -2.90
C ALA A 47 1.34 -15.23 -3.11
N ARG A 48 0.85 -16.10 -3.99
CA ARG A 48 -0.58 -16.30 -4.28
C ARG A 48 -1.14 -17.58 -3.68
N ASN A 49 -0.27 -18.50 -3.29
CA ASN A 49 -0.60 -19.77 -2.66
C ASN A 49 0.42 -20.11 -1.57
N ALA A 50 0.16 -21.19 -0.82
CA ALA A 50 0.97 -21.60 0.32
C ALA A 50 2.38 -22.07 -0.09
N ASP A 51 2.51 -22.76 -1.22
CA ASP A 51 3.79 -23.28 -1.71
C ASP A 51 4.73 -22.13 -2.10
N GLU A 52 4.23 -21.17 -2.88
CA GLU A 52 4.96 -19.93 -3.20
C GLU A 52 5.34 -19.16 -1.94
N LEU A 53 4.45 -19.11 -0.94
CA LEU A 53 4.74 -18.42 0.32
C LEU A 53 5.92 -19.06 1.05
N TYR A 54 5.96 -20.39 1.06
CA TYR A 54 7.06 -21.13 1.68
C TYR A 54 8.39 -20.96 0.93
N GLU A 55 8.35 -20.95 -0.41
CA GLU A 55 9.53 -20.66 -1.22
C GLU A 55 10.05 -19.23 -1.00
N GLU A 56 9.17 -18.23 -1.01
CA GLU A 56 9.54 -16.83 -0.78
C GLU A 56 10.07 -16.62 0.64
N ALA A 57 9.46 -17.26 1.64
CA ALA A 57 9.95 -17.23 3.02
C ALA A 57 11.38 -17.78 3.13
N ARG A 58 11.67 -18.91 2.45
CA ARG A 58 13.03 -19.47 2.40
C ARG A 58 14.04 -18.56 1.71
N LYS A 59 13.63 -17.85 0.65
CA LYS A 59 14.50 -16.88 -0.06
C LYS A 59 14.82 -15.65 0.81
N ILE A 60 13.84 -15.15 1.57
CA ILE A 60 14.04 -14.04 2.50
C ILE A 60 14.99 -14.47 3.63
N GLY A 61 14.79 -15.68 4.16
CA GLY A 61 15.57 -16.23 5.25
C GLY A 61 15.35 -15.51 6.59
N GLY A 62 16.05 -15.96 7.62
CA GLY A 62 15.90 -15.45 8.98
C GLY A 62 15.00 -16.33 9.86
N LYS A 63 14.96 -16.01 11.15
CA LYS A 63 14.17 -16.75 12.15
C LYS A 63 12.76 -16.19 12.34
N ASP A 64 12.60 -14.89 12.08
CA ASP A 64 11.37 -14.15 12.33
C ASP A 64 10.87 -13.54 11.02
N LEU A 65 9.67 -13.93 10.59
CA LEU A 65 9.03 -13.43 9.39
C LEU A 65 7.66 -12.83 9.71
N VAL A 66 7.19 -11.93 8.85
CA VAL A 66 5.85 -11.34 8.95
C VAL A 66 5.05 -11.67 7.69
N VAL A 67 3.99 -12.45 7.84
CA VAL A 67 3.05 -12.72 6.75
C VAL A 67 1.92 -11.68 6.81
N LYS A 68 1.71 -10.94 5.71
CA LYS A 68 0.73 -9.86 5.64
C LYS A 68 -0.25 -10.03 4.47
N ALA A 69 -1.53 -10.07 4.79
CA ALA A 69 -2.60 -10.07 3.80
C ALA A 69 -2.58 -8.80 2.94
N GLN A 70 -2.66 -8.98 1.62
CA GLN A 70 -2.60 -7.89 0.66
C GLN A 70 -4.01 -7.40 0.30
N VAL A 71 -4.47 -6.36 0.99
CA VAL A 71 -5.79 -5.73 0.81
C VAL A 71 -5.66 -4.21 0.69
N LEU A 72 -6.64 -3.53 0.08
CA LEU A 72 -6.66 -2.06 -0.09
C LEU A 72 -7.26 -1.32 1.12
N THR A 73 -7.38 -1.99 2.26
CA THR A 73 -7.96 -1.44 3.48
C THR A 73 -6.97 -1.48 4.64
N GLY A 74 -7.12 -0.56 5.58
CA GLY A 74 -6.43 -0.58 6.85
C GLY A 74 -7.03 -1.62 7.82
N GLY A 75 -6.50 -1.69 9.04
CA GLY A 75 -7.11 -2.49 10.11
C GLY A 75 -6.95 -4.01 10.00
N ARG A 76 -6.25 -4.52 8.97
CA ARG A 76 -6.08 -5.96 8.75
C ARG A 76 -5.49 -6.73 9.94
N GLY A 77 -4.69 -6.12 10.81
CA GLY A 77 -4.16 -6.80 12.01
C GLY A 77 -5.22 -7.21 13.03
N LYS A 78 -6.39 -6.54 13.01
CA LYS A 78 -7.57 -6.87 13.84
C LYS A 78 -8.71 -7.49 13.02
N GLY A 79 -8.46 -7.81 11.76
CA GLY A 79 -9.46 -8.40 10.87
C GLY A 79 -9.62 -9.90 11.11
N TYR A 80 -10.68 -10.48 10.56
CA TYR A 80 -10.97 -11.92 10.65
C TYR A 80 -11.21 -12.47 9.25
N PHE A 81 -10.76 -13.70 8.99
CA PHE A 81 -11.06 -14.43 7.77
C PHE A 81 -12.27 -15.34 7.99
N GLU A 82 -13.01 -15.64 6.93
CA GLU A 82 -14.13 -16.59 6.96
C GLU A 82 -13.71 -18.01 7.39
N SER A 83 -12.43 -18.35 7.20
CA SER A 83 -11.84 -19.59 7.69
C SER A 83 -11.69 -19.67 9.22
N GLY A 84 -12.01 -18.59 9.94
CA GLY A 84 -11.79 -18.47 11.39
C GLY A 84 -10.39 -17.99 11.78
N LEU A 85 -9.51 -17.72 10.82
CA LEU A 85 -8.19 -17.14 11.13
C LEU A 85 -8.36 -15.69 11.59
N GLU A 86 -7.78 -15.36 12.74
CA GLU A 86 -7.77 -13.99 13.28
C GLU A 86 -6.49 -13.28 12.85
N GLY A 87 -6.60 -12.06 12.35
CA GLY A 87 -5.47 -11.20 12.00
C GLY A 87 -4.88 -11.49 10.61
N GLY A 88 -4.91 -10.48 9.74
CA GLY A 88 -4.22 -10.45 8.45
C GLY A 88 -2.75 -10.04 8.53
N VAL A 89 -2.16 -10.00 9.73
CA VAL A 89 -0.73 -9.76 9.98
C VAL A 89 -0.29 -10.78 11.02
N GLN A 90 0.56 -11.72 10.62
CA GLN A 90 1.03 -12.82 11.47
C GLN A 90 2.54 -12.80 11.59
N LEU A 91 3.03 -12.96 12.82
CA LEU A 91 4.43 -13.29 13.07
C LEU A 91 4.59 -14.80 12.88
N VAL A 92 5.56 -15.19 12.07
CA VAL A 92 5.85 -16.59 11.78
C VAL A 92 7.30 -16.85 12.13
N PHE A 93 7.51 -17.92 12.89
CA PHE A 93 8.81 -18.36 13.37
C PHE A 93 9.11 -19.74 12.78
N SER A 94 10.39 -20.02 12.53
CA SER A 94 10.85 -21.36 12.16
C SER A 94 11.13 -22.24 13.38
#